data_AF-A0A3A4PZ92-F1
#
_entry.id   AF-A0A3A4PZ92-F1
#
_cell.length_a   1.000
_cell.length_b   1.000
_cell.length_c   1.000
_cell.angle_alpha   90.00
_cell.angle_beta   90.00
_cell.angle_gamma   90.00
#
_symmetry.space_group_name_H-M   'P 1'
#
loop_
_entity.id
_entity.type
_entity.pdbx_description
1 polymer ?
#
loop_
_entity_poly.entity_id
_entity_poly.type
_entity_poly.pdbx_seq_one_letter_code
_entity_poly.pdbx_strand_id
1 'polypeptide(L)'
;MMMDASRPPALETLPVAAPPAWPGRWLGALAAGMVLSAAFGVLLSYVAFLMALLGLFFYVLFGLIVGAVVYRIAHRLRPIGRGRVYLGTALCAMSSWGVSLFWEGASFPEIVARQAIEKTPLLPEGLTKAQFRDRILESTAAILRRDYPPGGVPGYFRWIASSGRLEKGAITDVPVPISLSQRGWVWVVRVVLSLVFTAFGVGSQTLALARPVAVEAEAEAAAPG
;
A
#
# COMPACT_ATOMS: atom_id res chain seq x y z
N MET A 1 -2.21 -64.11 -20.60
CA MET A 1 -1.25 -63.20 -19.94
C MET A 1 -0.47 -62.51 -21.05
N MET A 2 -1.04 -61.43 -21.61
CA MET A 2 -0.42 -60.66 -22.69
C MET A 2 0.52 -59.63 -22.05
N MET A 3 1.82 -59.73 -22.34
CA MET A 3 2.78 -58.67 -22.06
C MET A 3 2.45 -57.48 -22.95
N ASP A 4 2.06 -56.37 -22.34
CA ASP A 4 1.81 -55.11 -23.01
C ASP A 4 3.15 -54.49 -23.46
N ALA A 5 3.59 -54.89 -24.64
CA ALA A 5 4.84 -54.46 -25.27
C ALA A 5 4.76 -53.04 -25.87
N SER A 6 3.67 -52.30 -25.60
CA SER A 6 3.43 -50.98 -26.19
C SER A 6 4.02 -49.81 -25.39
N ARG A 7 4.68 -50.06 -24.25
CA ARG A 7 5.27 -48.98 -23.43
C ARG A 7 6.62 -48.55 -24.02
N PRO A 8 6.75 -47.34 -24.61
CA PRO A 8 8.05 -46.86 -25.07
C PRO A 8 9.01 -46.79 -23.87
N PRO A 9 10.31 -47.06 -24.07
CA PRO A 9 11.31 -46.97 -23.01
C PRO A 9 11.22 -45.58 -22.39
N ALA A 10 11.13 -45.53 -21.06
CA ALA A 10 11.12 -44.28 -20.32
C ALA A 10 12.35 -43.47 -20.76
N LEU A 11 12.10 -42.40 -21.53
CA LEU A 11 13.15 -41.46 -21.89
C LEU A 11 13.65 -40.87 -20.58
N GLU A 12 14.83 -41.32 -20.15
CA GLU A 12 15.53 -40.81 -18.99
C GLU A 12 15.82 -39.33 -19.29
N THR A 13 14.94 -38.46 -18.78
CA THR A 13 15.04 -37.03 -18.98
C THR A 13 16.28 -36.57 -18.23
N LEU A 14 17.37 -36.39 -18.97
CA LEU A 14 18.60 -35.85 -18.42
C LEU A 14 18.27 -34.54 -17.69
N PRO A 15 18.74 -34.37 -16.44
CA PRO A 15 18.45 -33.19 -15.66
C PRO A 15 18.97 -31.97 -16.40
N VAL A 16 18.06 -31.19 -16.98
CA VAL A 16 18.39 -29.92 -17.62
C VAL A 16 18.92 -29.00 -16.51
N ALA A 17 20.24 -28.79 -16.48
CA ALA A 17 20.87 -27.92 -15.52
C ALA A 17 20.26 -26.52 -15.64
N ALA A 18 19.62 -26.06 -14.56
CA ALA A 18 19.03 -24.73 -14.54
C ALA A 18 20.14 -23.68 -14.76
N PRO A 19 19.93 -22.66 -15.61
CA PRO A 19 20.92 -21.61 -15.81
C PRO A 19 21.24 -20.93 -14.46
N PRO A 20 22.49 -20.53 -14.22
CA PRO A 20 22.88 -19.91 -12.95
C PRO A 20 21.99 -18.70 -12.67
N ALA A 21 21.28 -18.72 -11.54
CA ALA A 21 20.40 -17.65 -11.15
C ALA A 21 21.23 -16.41 -10.77
N TRP A 22 21.18 -15.36 -11.59
CA TRP A 22 21.86 -14.10 -11.27
C TRP A 22 21.15 -13.42 -10.09
N PRO A 23 21.81 -13.24 -8.92
CA PRO A 23 21.16 -12.68 -7.73
C PRO A 23 20.61 -11.26 -7.97
N GLY A 24 21.18 -10.52 -8.93
CA GLY A 24 20.73 -9.19 -9.32
C GLY A 24 19.30 -9.14 -9.87
N ARG A 25 18.78 -10.23 -10.47
CA ARG A 25 17.41 -10.24 -11.00
C ARG A 25 16.35 -10.16 -9.90
N TRP A 26 16.59 -10.79 -8.75
CA TRP A 26 15.68 -10.71 -7.60
C TRP A 26 15.65 -9.28 -7.03
N LEU A 27 16.82 -8.67 -6.87
CA LEU A 27 16.93 -7.28 -6.42
C LEU A 27 16.25 -6.32 -7.41
N GLY A 28 16.42 -6.53 -8.72
CA GLY A 28 15.72 -5.76 -9.76
C GLY A 28 14.21 -5.91 -9.70
N ALA A 29 13.70 -7.12 -9.49
CA ALA A 29 12.26 -7.37 -9.29
C ALA A 29 11.73 -6.65 -8.04
N LEU A 30 12.48 -6.70 -6.93
CA LEU A 30 12.11 -5.99 -5.69
C LEU A 30 12.13 -4.48 -5.87
N ALA A 31 13.17 -3.93 -6.49
CA ALA A 31 13.25 -2.49 -6.76
C ALA A 31 12.07 -2.02 -7.61
N ALA A 32 11.76 -2.74 -8.69
CA ALA A 32 10.59 -2.45 -9.53
C ALA A 32 9.27 -2.53 -8.74
N GLY A 33 9.12 -3.57 -7.91
CA GLY A 33 7.96 -3.73 -7.02
C GLY A 33 7.81 -2.57 -6.02
N MET A 34 8.91 -2.14 -5.39
CA MET A 34 8.92 -1.03 -4.43
C MET A 34 8.62 0.32 -5.08
N VAL A 35 9.20 0.60 -6.26
CA VAL A 35 8.91 1.85 -7.01
C VAL A 35 7.43 1.91 -7.38
N LEU A 36 6.88 0.81 -7.91
CA LEU A 36 5.46 0.72 -8.26
C LEU A 36 4.56 0.81 -7.00
N SER A 37 4.94 0.14 -5.92
CA SER A 37 4.25 0.19 -4.63
C SER A 37 4.19 1.60 -4.06
N ALA A 38 5.30 2.34 -4.13
CA ALA A 38 5.37 3.73 -3.69
C ALA A 38 4.45 4.63 -4.54
N ALA A 39 4.49 4.49 -5.88
CA ALA A 39 3.60 5.24 -6.77
C ALA A 39 2.11 4.98 -6.44
N PHE A 40 1.72 3.72 -6.21
CA PHE A 40 0.37 3.39 -5.76
C PHE A 40 0.07 3.88 -4.36
N GLY A 41 1.06 3.93 -3.46
CA GLY A 41 0.90 4.51 -2.12
C GLY A 41 0.46 5.98 -2.18
N VAL A 42 1.02 6.76 -3.10
CA VAL A 42 0.59 8.15 -3.36
C VAL A 42 -0.88 8.18 -3.80
N LEU A 43 -1.26 7.35 -4.77
CA LEU A 43 -2.64 7.29 -5.26
C LEU A 43 -3.62 6.86 -4.16
N LEU A 44 -3.24 5.85 -3.36
CA LEU A 44 -4.03 5.34 -2.25
C LEU A 44 -4.26 6.37 -1.15
N SER A 45 -3.33 7.31 -0.94
CA SER A 45 -3.51 8.40 0.02
C SER A 45 -4.73 9.28 -0.32
N TYR A 46 -5.05 9.47 -1.60
CA TYR A 46 -6.24 10.20 -2.04
C TYR A 46 -7.51 9.34 -1.91
N VAL A 47 -7.40 8.04 -2.18
CA VAL A 47 -8.52 7.09 -2.09
C VAL A 47 -8.88 6.77 -0.64
N ALA A 48 -7.98 6.98 0.33
CA ALA A 48 -8.27 6.82 1.75
C ALA A 48 -9.45 7.69 2.24
N PHE A 49 -9.77 8.77 1.50
CA PHE A 49 -10.92 9.64 1.75
C PHE A 49 -12.24 9.14 1.12
N LEU A 50 -12.20 8.15 0.22
CA LEU A 50 -13.39 7.47 -0.30
C LEU A 50 -14.02 6.57 0.78
N MET A 51 -15.24 6.07 0.52
CA MET A 51 -15.95 5.17 1.44
C MET A 51 -15.04 4.03 1.93
N ALA A 52 -15.03 3.76 3.24
CA ALA A 52 -14.04 2.93 3.92
C ALA A 52 -13.83 1.55 3.26
N LEU A 53 -14.90 0.89 2.83
CA LEU A 53 -14.85 -0.43 2.18
C LEU A 53 -14.28 -0.37 0.76
N LEU A 54 -14.58 0.70 0.03
CA LEU A 54 -14.12 0.87 -1.35
C LEU A 54 -12.60 1.11 -1.39
N GLY A 55 -12.05 1.83 -0.41
CA GLY A 55 -10.60 1.99 -0.30
C GLY A 55 -9.85 0.68 -0.07
N LEU A 56 -10.37 -0.20 0.79
CA LEU A 56 -9.77 -1.50 1.09
C LEU A 56 -9.65 -2.42 -0.14
N PHE A 57 -10.64 -2.36 -1.04
CA PHE A 57 -10.58 -3.08 -2.33
C PHE A 57 -9.37 -2.65 -3.17
N PHE A 58 -9.06 -1.35 -3.24
CA PHE A 58 -7.91 -0.86 -4.00
C PHE A 58 -6.57 -1.31 -3.42
N TYR A 59 -6.44 -1.48 -2.10
CA TYR A 59 -5.22 -2.03 -1.50
C TYR A 59 -4.94 -3.47 -1.95
N VAL A 60 -5.98 -4.31 -2.08
CA VAL A 60 -5.85 -5.66 -2.65
C VAL A 60 -5.49 -5.58 -4.13
N LEU A 61 -6.26 -4.79 -4.91
CA LEU A 61 -6.08 -4.66 -6.35
C LEU A 61 -4.65 -4.20 -6.72
N PHE A 62 -4.15 -3.15 -6.08
CA PHE A 62 -2.79 -2.67 -6.32
C PHE A 62 -1.74 -3.64 -5.80
N GLY A 63 -2.00 -4.32 -4.67
CA GLY A 63 -1.16 -5.40 -4.19
C GLY A 63 -1.00 -6.52 -5.23
N LEU A 64 -2.11 -6.94 -5.87
CA LEU A 64 -2.09 -7.94 -6.95
C LEU A 64 -1.28 -7.48 -8.16
N ILE A 65 -1.42 -6.22 -8.58
CA ILE A 65 -0.66 -5.67 -9.71
C ILE A 65 0.83 -5.64 -9.40
N VAL A 66 1.22 -5.15 -8.21
CA VAL A 66 2.62 -5.14 -7.75
C VAL A 66 3.16 -6.56 -7.71
N GLY A 67 2.43 -7.49 -7.08
CA GLY A 67 2.81 -8.89 -6.99
C GLY A 67 3.01 -9.53 -8.36
N ALA A 68 2.12 -9.26 -9.32
CA ALA A 68 2.21 -9.76 -10.68
C ALA A 68 3.44 -9.22 -11.42
N VAL A 69 3.79 -7.94 -11.24
CA VAL A 69 5.01 -7.35 -11.82
C VAL A 69 6.26 -8.00 -11.24
N VAL A 70 6.34 -8.13 -9.90
CA VAL A 70 7.46 -8.80 -9.22
C VAL A 70 7.58 -10.24 -9.71
N TYR A 71 6.46 -10.97 -9.78
CA TYR A 71 6.41 -12.34 -10.28
C TYR A 71 6.92 -12.42 -11.72
N ARG A 72 6.43 -11.57 -12.64
CA ARG A 72 6.84 -11.57 -14.05
C ARG A 72 8.34 -11.35 -14.22
N ILE A 73 8.96 -10.50 -13.42
CA ILE A 73 10.41 -10.26 -13.50
C ILE A 73 11.19 -11.44 -12.87
N ALA A 74 10.68 -12.02 -11.77
CA ALA A 74 11.39 -13.03 -11.00
C ALA A 74 11.07 -14.49 -11.34
N HIS A 75 10.06 -14.80 -12.18
CA HIS A 75 9.59 -16.17 -12.42
C HIS A 75 10.66 -17.13 -12.97
N ARG A 76 11.69 -16.58 -13.65
CA ARG A 76 12.84 -17.36 -14.16
C ARG A 76 13.84 -17.76 -13.08
N LEU A 77 13.68 -17.27 -11.85
CA LEU A 77 14.55 -17.56 -10.70
C LEU A 77 13.97 -18.64 -9.78
N ARG A 78 12.85 -19.26 -10.16
CA ARG A 78 12.19 -20.27 -9.33
C ARG A 78 13.04 -21.54 -9.23
N PRO A 79 13.09 -22.19 -8.05
CA PRO A 79 12.43 -21.82 -6.81
C PRO A 79 13.23 -20.77 -6.00
N ILE A 80 12.55 -19.77 -5.45
CA ILE A 80 13.11 -18.82 -4.49
C ILE A 80 12.78 -19.29 -3.07
N GLY A 81 13.76 -19.26 -2.15
CA GLY A 81 13.52 -19.60 -0.74
C GLY A 81 12.39 -18.76 -0.11
N ARG A 82 11.46 -19.42 0.59
CA ARG A 82 10.24 -18.80 1.16
C ARG A 82 10.53 -17.55 1.99
N GLY A 83 11.57 -17.56 2.83
CA GLY A 83 11.97 -16.40 3.63
C GLY A 83 12.27 -15.15 2.80
N ARG A 84 12.92 -15.31 1.64
CA ARG A 84 13.20 -14.19 0.72
C ARG A 84 11.93 -13.66 0.07
N VAL A 85 11.00 -14.55 -0.29
CA VAL A 85 9.69 -14.17 -0.85
C VAL A 85 8.85 -13.40 0.19
N TYR A 86 8.83 -13.86 1.44
CA TYR A 86 8.13 -13.17 2.53
C TYR A 86 8.75 -11.80 2.80
N LEU A 87 10.08 -11.71 2.89
CA LEU A 87 10.77 -10.44 3.08
C LEU A 87 10.48 -9.47 1.92
N GLY A 88 10.55 -9.94 0.67
CA GLY A 88 10.22 -9.14 -0.51
C GLY A 88 8.78 -8.61 -0.50
N THR A 89 7.84 -9.48 -0.14
CA THR A 89 6.42 -9.13 0.01
C THR A 89 6.23 -8.07 1.09
N ALA A 90 6.85 -8.26 2.26
CA ALA A 90 6.81 -7.30 3.36
C ALA A 90 7.40 -5.95 2.96
N LEU A 91 8.54 -5.93 2.27
CA LEU A 91 9.17 -4.68 1.80
C LEU A 91 8.27 -3.93 0.82
N CYS A 92 7.67 -4.61 -0.16
CA CYS A 92 6.73 -3.98 -1.09
C CYS A 92 5.50 -3.43 -0.35
N ALA A 93 4.88 -4.23 0.52
CA ALA A 93 3.71 -3.81 1.29
C ALA A 93 4.02 -2.61 2.21
N MET A 94 5.12 -2.67 2.96
CA MET A 94 5.56 -1.59 3.84
C MET A 94 5.91 -0.31 3.06
N SER A 95 6.47 -0.43 1.85
CA SER A 95 6.76 0.74 1.02
C SER A 95 5.48 1.45 0.56
N SER A 96 4.48 0.71 0.08
CA SER A 96 3.18 1.29 -0.31
C SER A 96 2.46 1.90 0.88
N TRP A 97 2.39 1.15 1.98
CA TRP A 97 1.75 1.55 3.23
C TRP A 97 2.40 2.80 3.83
N GLY A 98 3.72 2.82 3.94
CA GLY A 98 4.47 3.94 4.49
C GLY A 98 4.33 5.21 3.64
N VAL A 99 4.41 5.10 2.31
CA VAL A 99 4.20 6.24 1.40
C VAL A 99 2.76 6.75 1.50
N SER A 100 1.78 5.86 1.53
CA SER A 100 0.36 6.22 1.66
C SER A 100 0.10 6.99 2.96
N LEU A 101 0.59 6.50 4.09
CA LEU A 101 0.45 7.17 5.39
C LEU A 101 1.19 8.52 5.43
N PHE A 102 2.41 8.57 4.89
CA PHE A 102 3.19 9.80 4.82
C PHE A 102 2.44 10.89 4.04
N TRP A 103 1.91 10.56 2.86
CA TRP A 103 1.15 11.52 2.05
C TRP A 103 -0.17 11.92 2.67
N GLU A 104 -0.87 10.98 3.32
CA GLU A 104 -2.09 11.29 4.08
C GLU A 104 -1.79 12.33 5.18
N GLY A 105 -0.73 12.14 5.95
CA GLY A 105 -0.33 13.08 7.00
C GLY A 105 0.25 14.39 6.47
N ALA A 106 1.03 14.36 5.40
CA ALA A 106 1.65 15.55 4.81
C ALA A 106 0.62 16.45 4.11
N SER A 107 -0.41 15.86 3.49
CA SER A 107 -1.49 16.60 2.82
C SER A 107 -2.60 17.06 3.77
N PHE A 108 -2.60 16.61 5.03
CA PHE A 108 -3.65 16.92 5.99
C PHE A 108 -3.91 18.43 6.18
N PRO A 109 -2.90 19.31 6.39
CA PRO A 109 -3.17 20.74 6.50
C PRO A 109 -3.87 21.32 5.27
N GLU A 110 -3.49 20.86 4.07
CA GLU A 110 -4.10 21.30 2.81
C GLU A 110 -5.57 20.89 2.72
N ILE A 111 -5.89 19.66 3.16
CA ILE A 111 -7.26 19.15 3.20
C ILE A 111 -8.11 19.96 4.18
N VAL A 112 -7.55 20.25 5.36
CA VAL A 112 -8.19 21.09 6.38
C VAL A 112 -8.47 22.50 5.84
N ALA A 113 -7.48 23.11 5.19
CA ALA A 113 -7.63 24.45 4.59
C ALA A 113 -8.70 24.47 3.49
N ARG A 114 -8.71 23.48 2.60
CA ARG A 114 -9.73 23.33 1.57
C ARG A 114 -11.13 23.19 2.17
N GLN A 115 -11.32 22.30 3.14
CA GLN A 115 -12.60 22.10 3.81
C GLN A 115 -13.07 23.35 4.55
N ALA A 116 -12.16 24.08 5.20
CA ALA A 116 -12.49 25.31 5.90
C ALA A 116 -12.95 26.41 4.93
N ILE A 117 -12.26 26.57 3.80
CA ILE A 117 -12.66 27.49 2.72
C ILE A 117 -14.04 27.11 2.16
N GLU A 118 -14.28 25.84 1.86
CA GLU A 118 -15.56 25.37 1.32
C GLU A 118 -16.73 25.59 2.28
N LYS A 119 -16.46 25.53 3.59
CA LYS A 119 -17.46 25.71 4.66
C LYS A 119 -17.61 27.15 5.15
N THR A 120 -16.79 28.08 4.66
CA THR A 120 -16.77 29.48 5.11
C THR A 120 -17.09 30.39 3.92
N PRO A 121 -18.38 30.59 3.59
CA PRO A 121 -18.79 31.33 2.39
C PRO A 121 -18.41 32.82 2.45
N LEU A 122 -18.34 33.39 3.66
CA LEU A 122 -17.90 34.76 3.91
C LEU A 122 -16.54 34.70 4.59
N LEU A 123 -15.49 35.08 3.84
CA LEU A 123 -14.15 35.21 4.38
C LEU A 123 -14.10 36.34 5.43
N PRO A 124 -13.21 36.27 6.43
CA PRO A 124 -13.00 37.37 7.35
C PRO A 124 -12.67 38.67 6.60
N GLU A 125 -13.11 39.81 7.14
CA GLU A 125 -12.95 41.11 6.49
C GLU A 125 -11.49 41.39 6.13
N GLY A 126 -11.27 41.81 4.88
CA GLY A 126 -9.95 42.15 4.36
C GLY A 126 -9.06 40.96 3.99
N LEU A 127 -9.51 39.71 4.11
CA LEU A 127 -8.73 38.54 3.68
C LEU A 127 -9.11 38.04 2.29
N THR A 128 -8.09 37.81 1.48
CA THR A 128 -8.20 37.01 0.26
C THR A 128 -8.29 35.52 0.60
N LYS A 129 -8.84 34.72 -0.32
CA LYS A 129 -8.90 33.25 -0.20
C LYS A 129 -7.53 32.62 0.00
N ALA A 130 -6.48 33.16 -0.63
CA ALA A 130 -5.10 32.70 -0.48
C ALA A 130 -4.56 32.99 0.94
N GLN A 131 -4.74 34.20 1.45
CA GLN A 131 -4.31 34.55 2.82
C GLN A 131 -5.06 33.73 3.88
N PHE A 132 -6.36 33.50 3.68
CA PHE A 132 -7.14 32.65 4.58
C PHE A 132 -6.64 31.20 4.56
N ARG A 133 -6.36 30.65 3.36
CA ARG A 133 -5.74 29.31 3.21
C ARG A 133 -4.44 29.22 3.99
N ASP A 134 -3.53 30.16 3.79
CA ASP A 134 -2.19 30.14 4.40
C ASP A 134 -2.26 30.24 5.93
N ARG A 135 -3.18 31.06 6.46
CA ARG A 135 -3.47 31.12 7.91
C ARG A 135 -3.96 29.79 8.48
N ILE A 136 -4.84 29.09 7.76
CA ILE A 136 -5.33 27.78 8.19
C ILE A 136 -4.21 26.74 8.17
N LEU A 137 -3.36 26.75 7.13
CA LEU A 137 -2.19 25.86 7.03
C LEU A 137 -1.25 26.05 8.23
N GLU A 138 -0.88 27.31 8.50
CA GLU A 138 0.00 27.66 9.62
C GLU A 138 -0.62 27.28 10.97
N SER A 139 -1.89 27.63 11.19
CA SER A 139 -2.60 27.32 12.43
C SER A 139 -2.72 25.82 12.66
N THR A 140 -3.05 25.05 11.63
CA THR A 140 -3.14 23.58 11.71
C THR A 140 -1.78 22.97 12.07
N ALA A 141 -0.71 23.44 11.43
CA ALA A 141 0.65 22.97 11.73
C ALA A 141 1.11 23.38 13.15
N ALA A 142 0.70 24.55 13.63
CA ALA A 142 0.98 25.00 15.00
C ALA A 142 0.24 24.16 16.04
N ILE A 143 -1.06 23.89 15.83
CA ILE A 143 -1.87 23.00 16.68
C ILE A 143 -1.25 21.61 16.76
N LEU A 144 -0.90 21.01 15.62
CA LEU A 144 -0.26 19.69 15.60
C LEU A 144 1.08 19.67 16.35
N ARG A 145 1.90 20.72 16.24
CA ARG A 145 3.16 20.83 16.99
C ARG A 145 2.95 21.00 18.49
N ARG A 146 1.99 21.82 18.89
CA ARG A 146 1.70 22.15 20.29
C ARG A 146 1.06 20.98 21.02
N ASP A 147 0.00 20.43 20.45
CA ASP A 147 -0.87 19.47 21.14
C ASP A 147 -0.43 18.02 20.87
N TYR A 148 0.33 17.77 19.78
CA TYR A 148 0.78 16.46 19.35
C TYR A 148 2.26 16.44 18.92
N PRO A 149 3.22 16.74 19.83
CA PRO A 149 4.64 16.80 19.49
C PRO A 149 5.13 15.48 18.87
N PRO A 150 6.07 15.48 17.91
CA PRO A 150 6.81 16.63 17.37
C PRO A 150 6.05 17.46 16.31
N GLY A 151 4.75 17.22 16.09
CA GLY A 151 4.00 17.80 14.98
C GLY A 151 4.25 17.08 13.65
N GLY A 152 3.93 17.75 12.53
CA GLY A 152 4.06 17.17 11.19
C GLY A 152 3.28 15.86 11.04
N VAL A 153 3.82 14.91 10.26
CA VAL A 153 3.21 13.59 10.02
C VAL A 153 3.05 12.77 11.32
N PRO A 154 4.06 12.66 12.21
CA PRO A 154 3.88 11.95 13.48
C PRO A 154 2.81 12.58 14.39
N GLY A 155 2.76 13.92 14.45
CA GLY A 155 1.74 14.64 15.21
C GLY A 155 0.34 14.41 14.64
N TYR A 156 0.19 14.39 13.31
CA TYR A 156 -1.05 14.00 12.65
C TYR A 156 -1.50 12.59 13.04
N PHE A 157 -0.61 11.57 13.02
CA PHE A 157 -0.97 10.21 13.43
C PHE A 157 -1.43 10.13 14.88
N ARG A 158 -0.77 10.86 15.79
CA ARG A 158 -1.19 10.95 17.19
C ARG A 158 -2.56 11.61 17.33
N TRP A 159 -2.80 12.68 16.59
CA TRP A 159 -4.09 13.38 16.58
C TRP A 159 -5.22 12.52 16.03
N ILE A 160 -5.04 11.87 14.86
CA ILE A 160 -6.09 11.09 14.22
C ILE A 160 -6.39 9.79 14.98
N ALA A 161 -5.38 9.18 15.60
CA ALA A 161 -5.55 7.97 16.42
C ALA A 161 -6.23 8.26 17.78
N SER A 162 -6.19 9.50 18.28
CA SER A 162 -6.83 9.89 19.54
C SER A 162 -8.23 10.45 19.32
N SER A 163 -8.33 11.68 18.84
CA SER A 163 -9.60 12.40 18.70
C SER A 163 -10.03 12.58 17.24
N GLY A 164 -9.09 12.79 16.31
CA GLY A 164 -9.37 13.14 14.91
C GLY A 164 -10.36 14.31 14.75
N ARG A 165 -10.41 15.21 15.75
CA ARG A 165 -11.30 16.38 15.80
C ARG A 165 -10.47 17.62 16.13
N LEU A 166 -10.72 18.70 15.39
CA LEU A 166 -10.32 20.05 15.78
C LEU A 166 -11.58 20.74 16.29
N GLU A 167 -11.55 21.14 17.57
CA GLU A 167 -12.69 21.81 18.20
C GLU A 167 -12.99 23.15 17.53
N LYS A 168 -14.23 23.62 17.68
CA LYS A 168 -14.63 24.92 17.16
C LYS A 168 -13.75 26.00 17.81
N GLY A 169 -13.19 26.89 16.99
CA GLY A 169 -12.29 27.94 17.46
C GLY A 169 -10.85 27.49 17.74
N ALA A 170 -10.51 26.21 17.52
CA ALA A 170 -9.12 25.76 17.61
C ALA A 170 -8.25 26.44 16.54
N ILE A 171 -8.81 26.64 15.34
CA ILE A 171 -8.25 27.51 14.30
C ILE A 171 -9.04 28.82 14.36
N THR A 172 -8.36 29.92 14.68
CA THR A 172 -8.95 31.26 14.65
C THR A 172 -9.61 31.50 13.30
N ASP A 173 -10.78 32.13 13.29
CA ASP A 173 -11.56 32.45 12.09
C ASP A 173 -12.29 31.27 11.42
N VAL A 174 -12.20 30.04 11.93
CA VAL A 174 -12.99 28.90 11.42
C VAL A 174 -14.19 28.62 12.35
N PRO A 175 -15.43 28.95 11.94
CA PRO A 175 -16.61 28.85 12.81
C PRO A 175 -17.15 27.42 12.95
N VAL A 176 -16.66 26.48 12.13
CA VAL A 176 -17.16 25.10 12.05
C VAL A 176 -16.10 24.14 12.58
N PRO A 177 -16.46 23.14 13.42
CA PRO A 177 -15.52 22.10 13.81
C PRO A 177 -15.04 21.33 12.57
N ILE A 178 -13.72 21.11 12.50
CA ILE A 178 -13.12 20.30 11.45
C ILE A 178 -12.94 18.89 11.99
N SER A 179 -13.60 17.93 11.35
CA SER A 179 -13.52 16.54 11.78
C SER A 179 -13.43 15.63 10.56
N LEU A 180 -12.55 14.64 10.64
CA LEU A 180 -12.47 13.59 9.63
C LEU A 180 -13.56 12.55 9.87
N SER A 181 -14.04 11.97 8.78
CA SER A 181 -15.05 10.89 8.81
C SER A 181 -14.50 9.64 9.51
N GLN A 182 -13.21 9.38 9.37
CA GLN A 182 -12.50 8.25 9.96
C GLN A 182 -11.49 8.75 11.00
N ARG A 183 -11.71 8.39 12.26
CA ARG A 183 -10.88 8.80 13.41
C ARG A 183 -10.81 7.70 14.46
N GLY A 184 -9.87 7.83 15.39
CA GLY A 184 -9.72 6.94 16.53
C GLY A 184 -9.48 5.50 16.08
N TRP A 185 -10.16 4.57 16.74
CA TRP A 185 -10.05 3.13 16.47
C TRP A 185 -10.38 2.78 15.01
N VAL A 186 -11.37 3.45 14.39
CA VAL A 186 -11.78 3.15 13.00
C VAL A 186 -10.63 3.45 12.03
N TRP A 187 -9.89 4.54 12.25
CA TRP A 187 -8.71 4.86 11.47
C TRP A 187 -7.61 3.81 11.66
N VAL A 188 -7.34 3.42 12.92
CA VAL A 188 -6.32 2.39 13.23
C VAL A 188 -6.62 1.07 12.53
N VAL A 189 -7.88 0.61 12.59
CA VAL A 189 -8.31 -0.62 11.89
C VAL A 189 -8.08 -0.52 10.41
N ARG A 190 -8.48 0.60 9.81
CA ARG A 190 -8.29 0.82 8.38
C ARG A 190 -6.81 0.74 8.00
N VAL A 191 -5.93 1.33 8.81
CA VAL A 191 -4.47 1.30 8.60
C VAL A 191 -3.89 -0.11 8.73
N VAL A 192 -4.41 -0.92 9.67
CA VAL A 192 -3.98 -2.32 9.81
C VAL A 192 -4.50 -3.17 8.66
N LEU A 193 -5.79 -3.04 8.32
CA LEU A 193 -6.41 -3.79 7.23
C LEU A 193 -5.80 -3.43 5.88
N SER A 194 -5.43 -2.17 5.64
CA SER A 194 -4.77 -1.79 4.39
C SER A 194 -3.42 -2.47 4.23
N LEU A 195 -2.61 -2.54 5.29
CA LEU A 195 -1.34 -3.26 5.28
C LEU A 195 -1.55 -4.76 5.01
N VAL A 196 -2.51 -5.39 5.70
CA VAL A 196 -2.85 -6.81 5.52
C VAL A 196 -3.28 -7.10 4.09
N PHE A 197 -4.16 -6.27 3.51
CA PHE A 197 -4.67 -6.45 2.16
C PHE A 197 -3.63 -6.19 1.07
N THR A 198 -2.75 -5.21 1.24
CA THR A 198 -1.61 -5.03 0.33
C THR A 198 -0.63 -6.20 0.43
N ALA A 199 -0.27 -6.64 1.64
CA ALA A 199 0.61 -7.77 1.84
C ALA A 199 0.01 -9.07 1.25
N PHE A 200 -1.29 -9.28 1.44
CA PHE A 200 -2.04 -10.38 0.84
C PHE A 200 -2.00 -10.32 -0.69
N GLY A 201 -2.33 -9.18 -1.29
CA GLY A 201 -2.34 -9.03 -2.75
C GLY A 201 -0.96 -9.24 -3.38
N VAL A 202 0.10 -8.69 -2.78
CA VAL A 202 1.48 -8.92 -3.25
C VAL A 202 1.86 -10.38 -3.06
N GLY A 203 1.63 -10.91 -1.85
CA GLY A 203 1.99 -12.27 -1.44
C GLY A 203 1.31 -13.35 -2.26
N SER A 204 0.03 -13.17 -2.63
CA SER A 204 -0.72 -14.17 -3.39
C SER A 204 -0.10 -14.46 -4.76
N GLN A 205 0.60 -13.48 -5.34
CA GLN A 205 1.31 -13.63 -6.62
C GLN A 205 2.76 -14.09 -6.41
N THR A 206 3.47 -13.52 -5.43
CA THR A 206 4.90 -13.80 -5.23
C THR A 206 5.14 -15.17 -4.58
N LEU A 207 4.19 -15.73 -3.82
CA LEU A 207 4.33 -17.06 -3.21
C LEU A 207 4.49 -18.18 -4.24
N ALA A 208 3.97 -18.00 -5.47
CA ALA A 208 4.22 -18.93 -6.57
C ALA A 208 5.71 -19.00 -6.96
N LEU A 209 6.52 -17.97 -6.64
CA LEU A 209 7.97 -18.00 -6.86
C LEU A 209 8.70 -19.01 -5.97
N ALA A 210 8.08 -19.43 -4.85
CA ALA A 210 8.67 -20.42 -3.95
C ALA A 210 8.36 -21.87 -4.34
N ARG A 211 7.53 -22.10 -5.36
CA ARG A 211 7.18 -23.44 -5.82
C ARG A 211 8.29 -24.01 -6.73
N PRO A 212 8.68 -25.29 -6.56
CA PRO A 212 9.57 -25.96 -7.51
C PRO A 212 8.91 -26.07 -8.88
N VAL A 213 9.69 -25.92 -9.97
CA VAL A 213 9.17 -25.98 -11.35
C VAL A 213 8.54 -27.34 -11.67
N ALA A 214 9.12 -28.43 -11.16
CA ALA A 214 8.61 -29.79 -11.39
C ALA A 214 7.17 -29.99 -10.90
N VAL A 215 6.80 -29.37 -9.77
CA VAL A 215 5.46 -29.50 -9.16
C VAL A 215 4.39 -28.83 -10.03
N GLU A 216 4.72 -27.78 -10.79
CA GLU A 216 3.77 -27.13 -11.70
C GLU A 216 3.53 -27.97 -12.96
N ALA A 217 4.58 -28.57 -13.53
CA ALA A 217 4.46 -29.42 -14.72
C ALA A 217 3.60 -30.67 -14.45
N GLU A 218 3.74 -31.28 -13.27
CA GLU A 218 2.89 -32.40 -12.85
C GLU A 218 1.44 -31.97 -12.62
N ALA A 219 1.22 -30.81 -12.00
CA ALA A 219 -0.12 -30.28 -11.77
C ALA A 219 -0.85 -29.91 -13.08
N GLU A 220 -0.11 -29.37 -14.06
CA GLU A 220 -0.63 -29.07 -15.40
C GLU A 220 -0.94 -30.35 -16.18
N ALA A 221 -0.08 -31.37 -16.10
CA ALA A 221 -0.33 -32.68 -16.71
C ALA A 221 -1.51 -33.44 -16.08
N ALA A 222 -1.83 -33.16 -14.81
CA ALA A 222 -2.93 -33.79 -14.08
C ALA A 222 -4.28 -33.04 -14.22
N ALA A 223 -4.30 -31.83 -14.78
CA ALA A 223 -5.54 -31.09 -14.97
C ALA A 223 -6.35 -31.71 -16.13
N PRO A 224 -7.63 -32.08 -15.92
CA PRO A 224 -8.48 -32.56 -17.01
C PRO A 224 -8.69 -31.42 -18.02
N GLY A 225 -8.25 -31.66 -19.27
CA GLY A 225 -8.40 -30.73 -20.39
C GLY A 225 -9.82 -30.62 -20.92
#